data_AF-A0A2B4F5H0-F1
#
_entry.id   AF-A0A2B4F5H0-F1
#
_cell.length_a   1.000
_cell.length_b   1.000
_cell.length_c   1.000
_cell.angle_alpha   90.00
_cell.angle_beta   90.00
_cell.angle_gamma   90.00
#
_symmetry.space_group_name_H-M   'P 1'
#
loop_
_entity.id
_entity.type
_entity.pdbx_description
1 polymer ?
#
loop_
_entity_poly.entity_id
_entity_poly.type
_entity_poly.pdbx_seq_one_letter_code
_entity_poly.pdbx_strand_id
1 'polypeptide(L)'
;MAGGSRFQQKQQKRRQNGVLNIAIAIVLILVAIVSYQLFVPERKEEASPSDKKVSQQTTKENKSEKAKGKEETKKNEQEMAEAKKKEEEEKLKAEEEQKKAEEEAKANEKVPAEKTQPKATDAYTKSSWKPVGTEQGATPAMTFKKGTADWNEMNQAISAAIDVPVEQLVIHRIGNNGKNKAYGNVQDKQSGKRYYVNIDWVENEGWKPVLVQTLN
;
A
#
# COMPACT_ATOMS: atom_id res chain seq x y z
N MET A 1 -59.85 -2.24 4.38
CA MET A 1 -58.70 -2.54 5.24
C MET A 1 -57.63 -3.23 4.42
N ALA A 2 -56.44 -2.64 4.28
CA ALA A 2 -55.15 -3.32 4.04
C ALA A 2 -54.10 -2.26 3.62
N GLY A 3 -53.56 -1.54 4.60
CA GLY A 3 -52.45 -0.60 4.41
C GLY A 3 -51.43 -0.81 5.51
N GLY A 4 -50.47 -1.71 5.29
CA GLY A 4 -49.50 -2.05 6.32
C GLY A 4 -48.43 -3.04 5.89
N SER A 5 -47.66 -2.75 4.84
CA SER A 5 -46.46 -3.57 4.52
C SER A 5 -45.32 -2.81 3.82
N ARG A 6 -45.37 -1.47 3.73
CA ARG A 6 -44.29 -0.67 3.12
C ARG A 6 -43.39 0.07 4.11
N PHE A 7 -43.83 0.21 5.36
CA PHE A 7 -43.07 0.97 6.37
C PHE A 7 -41.99 0.14 7.08
N GLN A 8 -42.11 -1.19 7.15
CA GLN A 8 -41.13 -2.02 7.87
C GLN A 8 -39.83 -2.25 7.09
N GLN A 9 -39.86 -2.31 5.75
CA GLN A 9 -38.63 -2.48 4.95
C GLN A 9 -37.69 -1.26 5.01
N LYS A 10 -38.21 -0.06 5.33
CA LYS A 10 -37.40 1.17 5.39
C LYS A 10 -36.69 1.36 6.74
N GLN A 11 -37.12 0.68 7.81
CA GLN A 11 -36.45 0.72 9.11
C GLN A 11 -35.29 -0.29 9.23
N GLN A 12 -35.32 -1.41 8.50
CA GLN A 12 -34.25 -2.42 8.53
C GLN A 12 -32.95 -1.91 7.90
N LYS A 13 -33.04 -1.16 6.80
CA LYS A 13 -31.87 -0.59 6.08
C LYS A 13 -31.12 0.48 6.88
N ARG A 14 -31.76 1.12 7.86
CA ARG A 14 -31.11 2.11 8.74
C ARG A 14 -30.30 1.47 9.87
N ARG A 15 -30.62 0.24 10.28
CA ARG A 15 -29.90 -0.48 11.34
C ARG A 15 -28.62 -1.19 10.82
N GLN A 16 -28.55 -1.53 9.53
CA GLN A 16 -27.37 -2.17 8.93
C GLN A 16 -26.16 -1.21 8.84
N ASN A 17 -26.39 0.05 8.49
CA ASN A 17 -25.32 1.05 8.43
C ASN A 17 -24.86 1.53 9.82
N GLY A 18 -25.67 1.34 10.87
CA GLY A 18 -25.28 1.63 12.25
C GLY A 18 -24.37 0.57 12.86
N VAL A 19 -24.59 -0.71 12.54
CA VAL A 19 -23.74 -1.82 13.02
C VAL A 19 -22.35 -1.78 12.37
N LEU A 20 -22.25 -1.33 11.12
CA LEU A 20 -20.98 -1.27 10.38
C LEU A 20 -19.99 -0.28 11.02
N ASN A 21 -20.47 0.88 11.48
CA ASN A 21 -19.63 1.85 12.22
C ASN A 21 -19.30 1.37 13.65
N ILE A 22 -20.19 0.63 14.31
CA ILE A 22 -19.93 0.05 15.64
C ILE A 22 -18.87 -1.05 15.57
N ALA A 23 -18.89 -1.89 14.53
CA ALA A 23 -17.89 -2.93 14.34
C ALA A 23 -16.47 -2.36 14.15
N ILE A 24 -16.34 -1.26 13.40
CA ILE A 24 -15.06 -0.55 13.21
C ILE A 24 -14.55 0.01 14.55
N ALA A 25 -15.43 0.58 15.38
CA ALA A 25 -15.03 1.12 16.68
C ALA A 25 -14.51 0.03 17.65
N ILE A 26 -15.12 -1.17 17.65
CA ILE A 26 -14.67 -2.30 18.47
C ILE A 26 -13.28 -2.77 18.03
N VAL A 27 -13.03 -2.85 16.72
CA VAL A 27 -11.72 -3.27 16.19
C VAL A 27 -10.63 -2.29 16.60
N LEU A 28 -10.88 -0.97 16.54
CA LEU A 28 -9.91 0.05 16.98
C LEU A 28 -9.57 -0.05 18.46
N ILE A 29 -10.55 -0.34 19.32
CA ILE A 29 -10.33 -0.53 20.77
C ILE A 29 -9.47 -1.78 21.03
N LEU A 30 -9.70 -2.88 20.32
CA LEU A 30 -8.90 -4.10 20.45
C LEU A 30 -7.44 -3.88 20.01
N VAL A 31 -7.24 -3.18 18.90
CA VAL A 31 -5.90 -2.81 18.42
C VAL A 31 -5.18 -1.93 19.44
N ALA A 32 -5.89 -0.97 20.05
CA ALA A 32 -5.31 -0.13 21.10
C ALA A 32 -4.85 -0.95 22.32
N ILE A 33 -5.65 -1.91 22.79
CA ILE A 33 -5.29 -2.79 23.92
C ILE A 33 -4.06 -3.64 23.60
N VAL A 34 -4.01 -4.26 22.41
CA VAL A 34 -2.85 -5.08 22.00
C VAL A 34 -1.60 -4.21 21.83
N SER A 35 -1.73 -3.01 21.25
CA SER A 35 -0.61 -2.07 21.13
C SER A 35 -0.10 -1.60 22.50
N TYR A 36 -1.00 -1.41 23.47
CA TYR A 36 -0.63 -1.07 24.85
C TYR A 36 0.09 -2.24 25.54
N GLN A 37 -0.34 -3.49 25.33
CA GLN A 37 0.37 -4.66 25.86
C GLN A 37 1.76 -4.87 25.24
N LEU A 38 1.95 -4.47 23.97
CA LEU A 38 3.27 -4.56 23.32
C LEU A 38 4.21 -3.43 23.72
N PHE A 39 3.69 -2.26 24.07
CA PHE A 39 4.49 -1.09 24.45
C PHE A 39 4.65 -0.88 25.96
N VAL A 40 3.88 -1.55 26.80
CA VAL A 40 4.11 -1.60 28.25
C VAL A 40 4.97 -2.82 28.56
N PRO A 41 6.28 -2.66 28.81
CA PRO A 41 7.08 -3.75 29.33
C PRO A 41 6.51 -4.14 30.70
N GLU A 42 6.14 -5.41 30.85
CA GLU A 42 5.74 -6.01 32.11
C GLU A 42 6.91 -5.88 33.09
N ARG A 43 6.93 -4.77 33.86
CA ARG A 43 7.84 -4.59 34.99
C ARG A 43 7.31 -5.49 36.10
N LYS A 44 7.66 -6.76 36.05
CA LYS A 44 7.69 -7.58 37.27
C LYS A 44 8.89 -7.13 38.09
N GLU A 45 8.64 -6.15 38.97
CA GLU A 45 9.42 -6.07 40.20
C GLU A 45 9.01 -7.27 41.07
N GLU A 46 9.93 -8.20 41.25
CA GLU A 46 9.91 -9.17 42.34
C GLU A 46 11.28 -9.07 43.02
N ALA A 47 11.21 -8.84 44.32
CA ALA A 47 12.31 -8.49 45.20
C ALA A 47 13.25 -9.67 45.50
N SER A 48 14.51 -9.34 45.77
CA SER A 48 15.54 -10.07 46.54
C SER A 48 14.97 -10.95 47.70
N PRO A 49 15.64 -12.02 48.20
CA PRO A 49 17.05 -11.94 48.65
C PRO A 49 17.94 -13.21 48.65
N SER A 50 19.24 -12.94 48.74
CA SER A 50 20.29 -13.64 49.52
C SER A 50 20.36 -15.17 49.57
N ASP A 51 21.50 -15.73 49.14
CA ASP A 51 22.16 -16.74 49.98
C ASP A 51 23.69 -16.80 49.86
N LYS A 52 24.30 -17.08 51.01
CA LYS A 52 25.74 -17.13 51.35
C LYS A 52 26.43 -18.41 50.87
N LYS A 53 27.73 -18.33 50.57
CA LYS A 53 28.86 -19.16 51.12
C LYS A 53 30.17 -18.73 50.41
N VAL A 54 31.16 -18.09 51.06
CA VAL A 54 32.12 -18.48 52.13
C VAL A 54 33.39 -19.19 51.61
N SER A 55 34.52 -18.67 52.13
CA SER A 55 35.91 -19.18 52.26
C SER A 55 36.88 -18.95 51.10
N GLN A 56 37.88 -18.05 51.26
CA GLN A 56 39.20 -18.23 51.94
C GLN A 56 40.15 -19.10 51.08
N GLN A 57 41.42 -18.81 50.81
CA GLN A 57 42.44 -18.04 51.53
C GLN A 57 43.71 -17.94 50.62
N THR A 58 44.50 -16.85 50.73
CA THR A 58 46.00 -16.76 50.66
C THR A 58 46.76 -17.29 49.41
N THR A 59 47.85 -16.72 48.86
CA THR A 59 48.97 -15.89 49.38
C THR A 59 49.90 -15.49 48.20
N LYS A 60 50.46 -14.26 48.24
CA LYS A 60 51.79 -13.73 47.75
C LYS A 60 52.27 -14.04 46.31
N GLU A 61 53.05 -13.24 45.58
CA GLU A 61 53.79 -11.98 45.78
C GLU A 61 54.27 -11.46 44.40
N ASN A 62 54.43 -10.14 44.29
CA ASN A 62 55.42 -9.39 43.48
C ASN A 62 55.54 -9.62 41.96
N LYS A 63 55.28 -8.58 41.16
CA LYS A 63 56.28 -7.55 40.74
C LYS A 63 55.86 -6.88 39.42
N SER A 64 56.16 -5.58 39.34
CA SER A 64 56.39 -4.78 38.12
C SER A 64 55.25 -3.88 37.62
N GLU A 65 55.33 -2.65 38.12
CA GLU A 65 55.02 -1.40 37.45
C GLU A 65 55.58 -1.32 36.01
N LYS A 66 54.69 -1.14 35.03
CA LYS A 66 54.80 -0.36 33.76
C LYS A 66 53.94 -1.00 32.67
N ALA A 67 52.80 -0.36 32.36
CA ALA A 67 52.21 -0.23 31.01
C ALA A 67 50.77 0.29 31.10
N LYS A 68 50.55 1.45 31.74
CA LYS A 68 49.26 2.14 31.70
C LYS A 68 49.38 3.27 30.68
N GLY A 69 49.05 3.01 29.42
CA GLY A 69 49.12 4.05 28.40
C GLY A 69 48.97 3.64 26.94
N LYS A 70 48.37 2.48 26.62
CA LYS A 70 48.18 2.11 25.20
C LYS A 70 46.90 1.35 24.84
N GLU A 71 46.00 1.07 25.76
CA GLU A 71 44.75 0.33 25.48
C GLU A 71 43.49 1.20 25.39
N GLU A 72 43.47 2.40 25.99
CA GLU A 72 42.28 3.28 25.93
C GLU A 72 42.12 4.02 24.59
N THR A 73 43.18 4.13 23.78
CA THR A 73 43.12 4.86 22.51
C THR A 73 42.51 4.04 21.36
N LYS A 74 42.69 2.71 21.35
CA LYS A 74 42.20 1.85 20.24
C LYS A 74 40.69 1.56 20.28
N LYS A 75 40.07 1.53 21.47
CA LYS A 75 38.64 1.22 21.60
C LYS A 75 37.75 2.40 21.15
N ASN A 76 38.21 3.64 21.39
CA ASN A 76 37.50 4.86 21.01
C ASN A 76 37.56 5.13 19.49
N GLU A 77 38.65 4.75 18.80
CA GLU A 77 38.74 4.86 17.34
C GLU A 77 37.86 3.86 16.58
N GLN A 78 37.59 2.67 17.14
CA GLN A 78 36.68 1.69 16.53
C GLN A 78 35.21 2.09 16.68
N GLU A 79 34.77 2.59 17.84
CA GLU A 79 33.40 3.10 18.03
C GLU A 79 33.12 4.35 17.17
N MET A 80 34.10 5.25 17.01
CA MET A 80 33.95 6.44 16.18
C MET A 80 33.97 6.12 14.68
N ALA A 81 34.66 5.06 14.25
CA ALA A 81 34.63 4.56 12.87
C ALA A 81 33.32 3.80 12.55
N GLU A 82 32.75 3.09 13.52
CA GLU A 82 31.48 2.38 13.38
C GLU A 82 30.27 3.34 13.39
N ALA A 83 30.34 4.41 14.19
CA ALA A 83 29.38 5.52 14.16
C ALA A 83 29.40 6.27 12.81
N LYS A 84 30.60 6.60 12.28
CA LYS A 84 30.74 7.22 10.95
C LYS A 84 30.23 6.34 9.83
N LYS A 85 30.46 5.02 9.88
CA LYS A 85 29.89 4.08 8.90
C LYS A 85 28.38 4.02 8.93
N LYS A 86 27.76 4.01 10.12
CA LYS A 86 26.29 4.06 10.25
C LYS A 86 25.71 5.37 9.72
N GLU A 87 26.36 6.49 9.98
CA GLU A 87 25.92 7.82 9.51
C GLU A 87 26.06 7.96 7.98
N GLU A 88 27.09 7.36 7.39
CA GLU A 88 27.29 7.28 5.94
C GLU A 88 26.29 6.33 5.27
N GLU A 89 25.97 5.19 5.90
CA GLU A 89 24.96 4.23 5.44
C GLU A 89 23.53 4.80 5.55
N GLU A 90 23.22 5.59 6.59
CA GLU A 90 21.96 6.35 6.69
C GLU A 90 21.86 7.43 5.61
N LYS A 91 22.94 8.16 5.32
CA LYS A 91 22.96 9.14 4.23
C LYS A 91 22.76 8.48 2.87
N LEU A 92 23.39 7.34 2.62
CA LEU A 92 23.21 6.57 1.38
C LEU A 92 21.76 6.09 1.22
N LYS A 93 21.14 5.57 2.29
CA LYS A 93 19.72 5.18 2.28
C LYS A 93 18.78 6.35 2.04
N ALA A 94 19.04 7.51 2.67
CA ALA A 94 18.25 8.71 2.46
C ALA A 94 18.38 9.24 1.02
N GLU A 95 19.57 9.20 0.43
CA GLU A 95 19.79 9.60 -0.97
C GLU A 95 19.12 8.62 -1.96
N GLU A 96 19.12 7.32 -1.65
CA GLU A 96 18.44 6.30 -2.44
C GLU A 96 16.91 6.44 -2.35
N GLU A 97 16.35 6.71 -1.17
CA GLU A 97 14.93 7.02 -1.00
C GLU A 97 14.52 8.30 -1.76
N GLN A 98 15.35 9.35 -1.73
CA GLN A 98 15.10 10.58 -2.49
C GLN A 98 15.10 10.33 -4.01
N LYS A 99 16.07 9.58 -4.54
CA LYS A 99 16.11 9.22 -5.97
C LYS A 99 14.89 8.41 -6.37
N LYS A 100 14.47 7.46 -5.53
CA LYS A 100 13.29 6.63 -5.78
C LYS A 100 12.00 7.45 -5.79
N ALA A 101 11.87 8.40 -4.87
CA ALA A 101 10.73 9.32 -4.83
C ALA A 101 10.67 10.24 -6.06
N GLU A 102 11.82 10.73 -6.54
CA GLU A 102 11.88 11.55 -7.75
C GLU A 102 11.52 10.75 -9.02
N GLU A 103 11.97 9.49 -9.11
CA GLU A 103 11.63 8.60 -10.21
C GLU A 103 10.14 8.22 -10.22
N GLU A 104 9.56 7.93 -9.05
CA GLU A 104 8.12 7.69 -8.90
C GLU A 104 7.29 8.93 -9.27
N ALA A 105 7.74 10.13 -8.91
CA ALA A 105 7.08 11.37 -9.28
C ALA A 105 7.06 11.57 -10.81
N LYS A 106 8.19 11.35 -11.49
CA LYS A 106 8.27 11.41 -12.97
C LYS A 106 7.41 10.33 -13.63
N ALA A 107 7.36 9.13 -13.06
CA ALA A 107 6.54 8.05 -13.61
C ALA A 107 5.02 8.31 -13.47
N ASN A 108 4.62 9.02 -12.42
CA ASN A 108 3.21 9.32 -12.13
C ASN A 108 2.70 10.60 -12.84
N GLU A 109 3.58 11.32 -13.54
CA GLU A 109 3.23 12.50 -14.32
C GLU A 109 2.32 12.14 -15.51
N LYS A 110 1.32 12.99 -15.77
CA LYS A 110 0.41 12.82 -16.91
C LYS A 110 1.07 13.42 -18.14
N VAL A 111 1.36 12.58 -19.13
CA VAL A 111 1.89 13.01 -20.42
C VAL A 111 0.72 13.23 -21.38
N PRO A 112 0.57 14.41 -22.00
CA PRO A 112 -0.47 14.66 -23.00
C PRO A 112 -0.40 13.65 -24.15
N ALA A 113 -1.56 13.18 -24.61
CA ALA A 113 -1.67 12.16 -25.63
C ALA A 113 -2.65 12.56 -26.74
N GLU A 114 -2.61 11.84 -27.85
CA GLU A 114 -3.57 12.06 -28.94
C GLU A 114 -4.97 11.59 -28.54
N LYS A 115 -5.97 12.40 -28.91
CA LYS A 115 -7.39 12.08 -28.69
C LYS A 115 -7.85 11.11 -29.77
N THR A 116 -8.45 10.01 -29.34
CA THR A 116 -9.08 9.03 -30.23
C THR A 116 -10.60 9.10 -30.22
N GLN A 117 -11.18 9.83 -29.25
CA GLN A 117 -12.63 10.03 -29.15
C GLN A 117 -13.03 11.45 -29.57
N PRO A 118 -14.08 11.62 -30.42
CA PRO A 118 -14.49 12.94 -30.90
C PRO A 118 -15.01 13.85 -29.79
N LYS A 119 -15.51 13.29 -28.69
CA LYS A 119 -16.00 14.02 -27.51
C LYS A 119 -14.93 14.24 -26.44
N ALA A 120 -13.66 13.92 -26.72
CA ALA A 120 -12.59 14.07 -25.73
C ALA A 120 -12.13 15.52 -25.58
N THR A 121 -12.16 16.03 -24.36
CA THR A 121 -11.63 17.34 -24.00
C THR A 121 -10.14 17.27 -23.64
N ASP A 122 -9.71 16.16 -23.06
CA ASP A 122 -8.33 15.93 -22.64
C ASP A 122 -7.95 14.46 -22.83
N ALA A 123 -6.66 14.18 -23.00
CA ALA A 123 -6.11 12.86 -23.22
C ALA A 123 -4.69 12.79 -22.65
N TYR A 124 -4.42 11.75 -21.86
CA TYR A 124 -3.09 11.56 -21.27
C TYR A 124 -2.73 10.08 -21.12
N THR A 125 -1.42 9.84 -21.04
CA THR A 125 -0.83 8.57 -20.63
C THR A 125 -0.01 8.76 -19.36
N LYS A 126 0.26 7.66 -18.65
CA LYS A 126 1.06 7.64 -17.43
C LYS A 126 1.95 6.40 -17.46
N SER A 127 3.26 6.57 -17.30
CA SER A 127 4.21 5.45 -17.38
C SER A 127 4.18 4.55 -16.14
N SER A 128 3.70 5.06 -14.99
CA SER A 128 3.52 4.28 -13.77
C SER A 128 2.37 3.27 -13.82
N TRP A 129 1.54 3.26 -14.87
CA TRP A 129 0.47 2.27 -14.99
C TRP A 129 1.03 0.86 -15.12
N LYS A 130 0.50 -0.03 -14.27
CA LYS A 130 0.86 -1.45 -14.24
C LYS A 130 -0.36 -2.31 -14.60
N PRO A 131 -0.15 -3.52 -15.11
CA PRO A 131 -1.21 -4.50 -15.25
C PRO A 131 -1.81 -4.86 -13.89
N VAL A 132 -3.10 -5.19 -13.86
CA VAL A 132 -3.81 -5.48 -12.60
C VAL A 132 -3.62 -6.91 -12.08
N GLY A 133 -2.83 -7.73 -12.77
CA GLY A 133 -2.73 -9.16 -12.49
C GLY A 133 -3.87 -9.92 -13.17
N THR A 134 -3.61 -11.18 -13.50
CA THR A 134 -4.64 -12.08 -14.01
C THR A 134 -4.36 -13.51 -13.56
N GLU A 135 -5.43 -14.27 -13.34
CA GLU A 135 -5.37 -15.73 -13.19
C GLU A 135 -5.57 -16.45 -14.53
N GLN A 136 -5.81 -15.68 -15.60
CA GLN A 136 -5.94 -16.20 -16.96
C GLN A 136 -4.54 -16.49 -17.54
N GLY A 137 -4.50 -17.35 -18.56
CA GLY A 137 -3.25 -17.65 -19.25
C GLY A 137 -2.77 -16.53 -20.17
N ALA A 138 -1.96 -16.90 -21.17
CA ALA A 138 -1.36 -15.94 -22.11
C ALA A 138 -2.40 -15.08 -22.85
N THR A 139 -3.58 -15.63 -23.14
CA THR A 139 -4.64 -14.93 -23.90
C THR A 139 -5.84 -14.57 -23.02
N PRO A 140 -6.38 -13.34 -23.14
CA PRO A 140 -7.57 -12.96 -22.40
C PRO A 140 -8.79 -13.69 -22.93
N ALA A 141 -9.74 -13.98 -22.05
CA ALA A 141 -11.01 -14.56 -22.45
C ALA A 141 -11.83 -13.61 -23.36
N MET A 142 -11.62 -12.29 -23.24
CA MET A 142 -12.31 -11.24 -24.03
C MET A 142 -13.82 -11.45 -24.10
N THR A 143 -14.41 -11.81 -22.96
CA THR A 143 -15.83 -12.19 -22.92
C THR A 143 -16.74 -10.97 -22.80
N PHE A 144 -16.22 -9.85 -22.28
CA PHE A 144 -16.96 -8.59 -22.07
C PHE A 144 -18.32 -8.79 -21.36
N LYS A 145 -18.40 -9.82 -20.51
CA LYS A 145 -19.62 -10.22 -19.80
C LYS A 145 -19.49 -9.86 -18.33
N LYS A 146 -20.45 -9.10 -17.82
CA LYS A 146 -20.48 -8.72 -16.40
C LYS A 146 -20.42 -9.95 -15.49
N GLY A 147 -19.48 -9.93 -14.54
CA GLY A 147 -19.30 -11.00 -13.56
C GLY A 147 -18.26 -12.06 -13.95
N THR A 148 -17.66 -11.99 -15.14
CA THR A 148 -16.49 -12.82 -15.47
C THR A 148 -15.23 -12.24 -14.83
N ALA A 149 -14.20 -13.07 -14.63
CA ALA A 149 -12.88 -12.63 -14.17
C ALA A 149 -12.34 -11.50 -15.07
N ASP A 150 -12.38 -11.72 -16.38
CA ASP A 150 -12.00 -10.76 -17.42
C ASP A 150 -12.70 -9.40 -17.26
N TRP A 151 -14.01 -9.38 -17.04
CA TRP A 151 -14.74 -8.13 -16.79
C TRP A 151 -14.29 -7.42 -15.52
N ASN A 152 -14.03 -8.18 -14.45
CA ASN A 152 -13.58 -7.61 -13.18
C ASN A 152 -12.16 -7.02 -13.30
N GLU A 153 -11.25 -7.74 -13.96
CA GLU A 153 -9.89 -7.27 -14.26
C GLU A 153 -9.92 -6.00 -15.11
N MET A 154 -10.75 -5.94 -16.17
CA MET A 154 -10.92 -4.72 -16.97
C MET A 154 -11.39 -3.54 -16.11
N ASN A 155 -12.37 -3.75 -15.23
CA ASN A 155 -12.85 -2.69 -14.32
C ASN A 155 -11.76 -2.20 -13.37
N GLN A 156 -10.96 -3.11 -12.83
CA GLN A 156 -9.84 -2.77 -11.95
C GLN A 156 -8.78 -1.96 -12.71
N ALA A 157 -8.45 -2.35 -13.94
CA ALA A 157 -7.49 -1.62 -14.76
C ALA A 157 -8.00 -0.20 -15.06
N ILE A 158 -9.27 -0.07 -15.47
CA ILE A 158 -9.90 1.22 -15.72
C ILE A 158 -9.89 2.08 -14.45
N SER A 159 -10.27 1.51 -13.31
CA SER A 159 -10.30 2.17 -12.00
C SER A 159 -8.92 2.69 -11.58
N ALA A 160 -7.88 1.87 -11.73
CA ALA A 160 -6.50 2.23 -11.44
C ALA A 160 -5.98 3.35 -12.36
N ALA A 161 -6.45 3.40 -13.61
CA ALA A 161 -5.99 4.41 -14.57
C ALA A 161 -6.40 5.85 -14.20
N ILE A 162 -7.59 5.98 -13.60
CA ILE A 162 -8.22 7.27 -13.27
C ILE A 162 -8.22 7.57 -11.77
N ASP A 163 -7.61 6.71 -10.95
CA ASP A 163 -7.53 6.83 -9.50
C ASP A 163 -8.93 6.94 -8.83
N VAL A 164 -9.90 6.18 -9.36
CA VAL A 164 -11.29 6.15 -8.87
C VAL A 164 -11.69 4.72 -8.50
N PRO A 165 -12.19 4.45 -7.27
CA PRO A 165 -12.63 3.11 -6.87
C PRO A 165 -13.71 2.54 -7.80
N VAL A 166 -13.64 1.23 -8.09
CA VAL A 166 -14.61 0.54 -8.97
C VAL A 166 -16.07 0.77 -8.54
N GLU A 167 -16.35 0.81 -7.23
CA GLU A 167 -17.69 1.04 -6.69
C GLU A 167 -18.25 2.44 -6.98
N GLN A 168 -17.36 3.42 -7.14
CA GLN A 168 -17.67 4.80 -7.51
C GLN A 168 -17.90 4.95 -9.02
N LEU A 169 -17.53 3.97 -9.83
CA LEU A 169 -17.73 4.03 -11.27
C LEU A 169 -19.15 3.62 -11.68
N VAL A 170 -19.72 4.40 -12.60
CA VAL A 170 -20.83 3.99 -13.46
C VAL A 170 -20.23 3.54 -14.77
N ILE A 171 -20.27 2.23 -15.02
CA ILE A 171 -19.81 1.66 -16.28
C ILE A 171 -20.92 1.86 -17.32
N HIS A 172 -20.68 2.73 -18.31
CA HIS A 172 -21.59 2.92 -19.43
C HIS A 172 -21.42 1.80 -20.45
N ARG A 173 -20.16 1.49 -20.78
CA ARG A 173 -19.82 0.41 -21.72
C ARG A 173 -18.38 -0.04 -21.53
N ILE A 174 -18.15 -1.34 -21.64
CA ILE A 174 -16.82 -1.91 -21.88
C ILE A 174 -16.91 -2.74 -23.15
N GLY A 175 -15.89 -2.67 -24.00
CA GLY A 175 -15.92 -3.34 -25.29
C GLY A 175 -14.55 -3.59 -25.88
N ASN A 176 -14.55 -4.37 -26.96
CA ASN A 176 -13.37 -4.71 -27.74
C ASN A 176 -12.82 -3.46 -28.46
N ASN A 177 -11.51 -3.26 -28.40
CA ASN A 177 -10.77 -2.19 -29.08
C ASN A 177 -9.70 -2.72 -30.06
N GLY A 178 -9.75 -4.01 -30.42
CA GLY A 178 -8.78 -4.68 -31.28
C GLY A 178 -8.27 -6.00 -30.68
N LYS A 179 -7.30 -6.63 -31.33
CA LYS A 179 -6.70 -7.88 -30.82
C LYS A 179 -6.05 -7.61 -29.46
N ASN A 180 -6.51 -8.29 -28.41
CA ASN A 180 -5.99 -8.14 -27.04
C ASN A 180 -6.08 -6.70 -26.52
N LYS A 181 -7.05 -5.92 -27.01
CA LYS A 181 -7.29 -4.53 -26.59
C LYS A 181 -8.76 -4.36 -26.22
N ALA A 182 -9.00 -3.58 -25.19
CA ALA A 182 -10.34 -3.23 -24.75
C ALA A 182 -10.40 -1.75 -24.39
N TYR A 183 -11.63 -1.27 -24.19
CA TYR A 183 -11.87 0.07 -23.68
C TYR A 183 -13.02 0.06 -22.69
N GLY A 184 -13.03 1.06 -21.81
CA GLY A 184 -14.13 1.35 -20.91
C GLY A 184 -14.56 2.80 -21.01
N ASN A 185 -15.85 3.02 -21.26
CA ASN A 185 -16.53 4.28 -21.05
C ASN A 185 -17.18 4.25 -19.66
N VAL A 186 -16.65 5.06 -18.74
CA VAL A 186 -17.05 5.09 -17.34
C VAL A 186 -17.33 6.52 -16.89
N GLN A 187 -18.16 6.67 -15.88
CA GLN A 187 -18.42 7.95 -15.24
C GLN A 187 -18.16 7.84 -13.75
N ASP A 188 -17.45 8.81 -13.21
CA ASP A 188 -17.30 8.96 -11.78
C ASP A 188 -18.61 9.50 -11.16
N LYS A 189 -19.19 8.78 -10.19
CA LYS A 189 -20.38 9.22 -9.46
C LYS A 189 -20.16 10.49 -8.64
N GLN A 190 -18.96 10.71 -8.13
CA GLN A 190 -18.65 11.83 -7.24
C GLN A 190 -18.45 13.12 -8.03
N SER A 191 -17.55 13.12 -9.02
CA SER A 191 -17.28 14.31 -9.83
C SER A 191 -18.24 14.49 -11.02
N GLY A 192 -18.98 13.44 -11.40
CA GLY A 192 -19.80 13.44 -12.62
C GLY A 192 -19.00 13.35 -13.92
N LYS A 193 -17.65 13.37 -13.86
CA LYS A 193 -16.78 13.35 -15.03
C LYS A 193 -16.85 12.00 -15.74
N ARG A 194 -16.85 12.05 -17.07
CA ARG A 194 -16.83 10.87 -17.93
C ARG A 194 -15.43 10.63 -18.47
N TYR A 195 -15.05 9.37 -18.51
CA TYR A 195 -13.75 8.92 -18.95
C TYR A 195 -13.89 7.82 -20.00
N TYR A 196 -13.01 7.86 -20.98
CA TYR A 196 -12.80 6.78 -21.94
C TYR A 196 -11.38 6.27 -21.76
N VAL A 197 -11.26 5.04 -21.26
CA VAL A 197 -9.98 4.43 -20.90
C VAL A 197 -9.70 3.26 -21.83
N ASN A 198 -8.55 3.28 -22.49
CA ASN A 198 -8.07 2.14 -23.26
C ASN A 198 -7.18 1.29 -22.38
N ILE A 199 -7.35 -0.02 -22.51
CA ILE A 199 -6.57 -1.04 -21.81
C ILE A 199 -6.08 -2.07 -22.82
N ASP A 200 -4.83 -2.48 -22.67
CA ASP A 200 -4.19 -3.52 -23.47
C ASP A 200 -3.89 -4.72 -22.57
N TRP A 201 -4.04 -5.92 -23.10
CA TRP A 201 -3.69 -7.14 -22.36
C TRP A 201 -2.19 -7.37 -22.43
N VAL A 202 -1.60 -7.65 -21.28
CA VAL A 202 -0.22 -8.11 -21.15
C VAL A 202 -0.25 -9.59 -20.76
N GLU A 203 0.45 -10.42 -21.53
CA GLU A 203 0.42 -11.87 -21.38
C GLU A 203 0.84 -12.28 -19.96
N ASN A 204 0.00 -13.08 -19.29
CA ASN A 204 0.20 -13.55 -17.91
C ASN A 204 0.28 -12.44 -16.83
N GLU A 205 0.12 -11.16 -17.21
CA GLU A 205 0.11 -10.03 -16.27
C GLU A 205 -1.28 -9.36 -16.19
N GLY A 206 -2.12 -9.52 -17.21
CA GLY A 206 -3.51 -9.05 -17.23
C GLY A 206 -3.71 -7.71 -17.94
N TRP A 207 -4.82 -7.03 -17.65
CA TRP A 207 -5.18 -5.77 -18.30
C TRP A 207 -4.35 -4.59 -17.78
N LYS A 208 -3.73 -3.84 -18.69
CA LYS A 208 -2.92 -2.66 -18.42
C LYS A 208 -3.52 -1.41 -19.06
N PRO A 209 -3.69 -0.30 -18.33
CA PRO A 209 -4.08 0.98 -18.91
C PRO A 209 -3.03 1.55 -19.86
N VAL A 210 -3.48 2.11 -20.98
CA VAL A 210 -2.60 2.70 -21.99
C VAL A 210 -2.97 4.13 -22.37
N LEU A 211 -4.24 4.52 -22.24
CA LEU A 211 -4.70 5.87 -22.55
C LEU A 211 -5.94 6.22 -21.73
N VAL A 212 -5.98 7.40 -21.13
CA VAL A 212 -7.17 7.95 -20.50
C VAL A 212 -7.58 9.22 -21.25
N GLN A 213 -8.86 9.32 -21.55
CA GLN A 213 -9.46 10.52 -22.15
C GLN A 213 -10.63 11.00 -21.30
N THR A 214 -10.71 12.31 -21.05
CA THR A 214 -11.86 12.92 -20.39
C THR A 214 -12.88 13.34 -21.44
N LEU A 215 -14.16 13.02 -21.24
CA LEU A 215 -15.25 13.32 -22.16
C LEU A 215 -16.13 14.47 -21.63
N ASN A 216 -16.73 15.24 -22.53
CA ASN A 216 -17.75 16.26 -22.26
C ASN A 216 -19.16 15.77 -22.62
#